data_AF-A0A9E3E7L1-F1
#
_entry.id   AF-A0A9E3E7L1-F1
#
_cell.length_a   1.000
_cell.length_b   1.000
_cell.length_c   1.000
_cell.angle_alpha   90.00
_cell.angle_beta   90.00
_cell.angle_gamma   90.00
#
_symmetry.space_group_name_H-M   'P 1'
#
loop_
_entity.id
_entity.type
_entity.pdbx_description
1 polymer ?
#
loop_
_entity_poly.entity_id
_entity_poly.type
_entity_poly.pdbx_seq_one_letter_code
_entity_poly.pdbx_strand_id
1 'polypeptide(L)'
;MSHASTATAPTAEARAARLVRLRMAGLGAVSMLIIQFIVGMIYNLYGTAPTASRSIGLFSSPVIGLHVVLGILLFIAAAVLVVRAIAARHALAIWMSALGLVSVVGAGLAGLGFAGSGAASASLGMSIAFAVALACYVVLVVALPAGQPPRQP
;
A
#
# COMPACT_ATOMS: atom_id res chain seq x y z
N MET A 1 -12.89 18.32 -48.20
CA MET A 1 -13.16 18.90 -46.87
C MET A 1 -12.86 17.84 -45.83
N SER A 2 -11.64 17.80 -45.29
CA SER A 2 -11.22 16.79 -44.32
C SER A 2 -10.41 17.48 -43.22
N HIS A 3 -11.11 18.07 -42.24
CA HIS A 3 -10.48 18.55 -41.02
C HIS A 3 -10.25 17.33 -40.12
N ALA A 4 -9.01 16.81 -40.13
CA ALA A 4 -8.58 15.79 -39.20
C ALA A 4 -8.68 16.34 -37.77
N SER A 5 -9.50 15.67 -36.97
CA SER A 5 -9.73 15.94 -35.55
C SER A 5 -8.48 15.54 -34.75
N THR A 6 -7.46 16.40 -34.70
CA THR A 6 -6.17 16.13 -34.04
C THR A 6 -6.08 16.65 -32.60
N ALA A 7 -7.12 17.32 -32.09
CA ALA A 7 -7.06 17.96 -30.77
C ALA A 7 -7.35 17.01 -29.57
N THR A 8 -7.91 15.81 -29.79
CA THR A 8 -8.39 14.92 -28.69
C THR A 8 -7.40 13.82 -28.28
N ALA A 9 -6.41 13.50 -29.13
CA ALA A 9 -5.44 12.42 -28.88
C ALA A 9 -4.46 12.65 -27.70
N PRO A 10 -3.85 13.84 -27.51
CA PRO A 10 -2.78 14.00 -26.51
C PRO A 10 -3.26 13.91 -25.06
N THR A 11 -4.53 14.23 -24.79
CA THR A 11 -5.11 14.14 -23.44
C THR A 11 -5.50 12.72 -23.06
N ALA A 12 -5.95 11.91 -24.02
CA ALA A 12 -6.29 10.50 -23.82
C ALA A 12 -5.04 9.64 -23.55
N GLU A 13 -3.96 9.85 -24.30
CA GLU A 13 -2.67 9.17 -24.11
C GLU A 13 -2.04 9.50 -22.76
N ALA A 14 -2.04 10.79 -22.38
CA ALA A 14 -1.53 11.23 -21.07
C ALA A 14 -2.34 10.64 -19.91
N ARG A 15 -3.67 10.48 -20.07
CA ARG A 15 -4.54 9.83 -19.10
C ARG A 15 -4.26 8.33 -19.00
N ALA A 16 -4.14 7.62 -20.13
CA ALA A 16 -3.81 6.20 -20.16
C ALA A 16 -2.44 5.92 -19.49
N ALA A 17 -1.42 6.70 -19.82
CA ALA A 17 -0.09 6.59 -19.20
C ALA A 17 -0.14 6.83 -17.68
N ARG A 18 -1.00 7.76 -17.21
CA ARG A 18 -1.20 8.02 -15.78
C ARG A 18 -1.86 6.84 -15.07
N LEU A 19 -2.84 6.18 -15.69
CA LEU A 19 -3.49 4.98 -15.16
C LEU A 19 -2.53 3.78 -15.09
N VAL A 20 -1.68 3.59 -16.11
CA VAL A 20 -0.65 2.54 -16.10
C VAL A 20 0.35 2.74 -14.96
N ARG A 21 0.84 3.98 -14.77
CA ARG A 21 1.73 4.31 -13.63
C ARG A 21 1.06 4.10 -12.28
N LEU A 22 -0.25 4.34 -12.18
CA LEU A 22 -1.02 4.11 -10.97
C LEU A 22 -1.15 2.61 -10.67
N ARG A 23 -1.41 1.78 -11.70
CA ARG A 23 -1.46 0.32 -11.58
C ARG A 23 -0.12 -0.27 -11.15
N MET A 24 0.99 0.19 -11.74
CA MET A 24 2.33 -0.28 -11.35
C MET A 24 2.69 0.12 -9.92
N ALA A 25 2.30 1.33 -9.48
CA ALA A 25 2.45 1.73 -8.09
C ALA A 25 1.60 0.87 -7.15
N GLY A 26 0.36 0.56 -7.54
CA GLY A 26 -0.53 -0.34 -6.80
C GLY A 26 0.06 -1.75 -6.66
N LEU A 27 0.64 -2.30 -7.72
CA LEU A 27 1.35 -3.59 -7.69
C LEU A 27 2.53 -3.54 -6.73
N GLY A 28 3.33 -2.48 -6.76
CA GLY A 28 4.42 -2.27 -5.81
C GLY A 28 3.94 -2.25 -4.35
N ALA A 29 2.84 -1.55 -4.07
CA ALA A 29 2.25 -1.48 -2.74
C ALA A 29 1.71 -2.84 -2.26
N VAL A 30 1.06 -3.61 -3.13
CA VAL A 30 0.61 -4.99 -2.84
C VAL A 30 1.80 -5.89 -2.50
N SER A 31 2.86 -5.84 -3.29
CA SER A 31 4.07 -6.63 -3.04
C SER A 31 4.72 -6.25 -1.70
N MET A 32 4.86 -4.96 -1.41
CA MET A 32 5.40 -4.49 -0.12
C MET A 32 4.51 -4.93 1.05
N LEU A 33 3.18 -4.87 0.92
CA LEU A 33 2.26 -5.33 1.96
C LEU A 33 2.45 -6.82 2.28
N ILE A 34 2.57 -7.66 1.25
CA ILE A 34 2.78 -9.10 1.42
C ILE A 34 4.09 -9.36 2.17
N ILE A 35 5.19 -8.75 1.71
CA ILE A 35 6.51 -8.91 2.35
C ILE A 35 6.44 -8.44 3.81
N GLN A 36 5.87 -7.26 4.05
CA GLN A 36 5.76 -6.67 5.38
C GLN A 36 4.92 -7.52 6.34
N PHE A 37 3.82 -8.10 5.85
CA PHE A 37 2.97 -9.00 6.62
C PHE A 37 3.73 -10.27 7.00
N ILE A 38 4.45 -10.89 6.06
CA ILE A 38 5.26 -12.09 6.33
C ILE A 38 6.34 -11.79 7.37
N VAL A 39 7.09 -10.70 7.20
CA VAL A 39 8.13 -10.30 8.17
C VAL A 39 7.53 -10.05 9.56
N GLY A 40 6.37 -9.39 9.63
CA GLY A 40 5.65 -9.15 10.88
C GLY A 40 5.20 -10.44 11.55
N MET A 41 4.68 -11.40 10.77
CA MET A 41 4.26 -12.72 11.26
C MET A 41 5.45 -13.55 11.77
N ILE A 42 6.59 -13.54 11.06
CA ILE A 42 7.82 -14.19 11.52
C ILE A 42 8.22 -13.64 12.89
N TYR A 43 8.22 -12.32 13.07
CA TYR A 43 8.52 -11.73 14.36
C TYR A 43 7.47 -12.06 15.42
N ASN A 44 6.18 -12.07 15.08
CA ASN A 44 5.12 -12.41 16.03
C ASN A 44 5.24 -13.86 16.56
N LEU A 45 5.67 -14.80 15.71
CA LEU A 45 5.79 -16.22 16.05
C LEU A 45 7.14 -16.60 16.68
N TYR A 46 8.23 -15.97 16.24
CA TYR A 46 9.60 -16.37 16.63
C TYR A 46 10.40 -15.26 17.31
N GLY A 47 9.89 -14.03 17.31
CA GLY A 47 10.50 -12.91 17.99
C GLY A 47 10.31 -13.01 19.51
N THR A 48 11.12 -12.25 20.24
CA THR A 48 10.91 -12.06 21.67
C THR A 48 9.60 -11.31 21.89
N ALA A 49 8.65 -11.94 22.57
CA ALA A 49 7.36 -11.32 22.86
C ALA A 49 7.54 -10.17 23.88
N PRO A 50 7.03 -8.96 23.59
CA PRO A 50 6.92 -7.92 24.60
C PRO A 50 6.05 -8.41 25.74
N THR A 51 6.33 -8.00 26.98
CA THR A 51 5.47 -8.28 28.14
C THR A 51 5.02 -6.97 28.75
N ALA A 52 3.95 -6.98 29.55
CA ALA A 52 3.48 -5.78 30.25
C ALA A 52 4.56 -5.10 31.12
N SER A 53 5.62 -5.82 31.48
CA SER A 53 6.75 -5.34 32.28
C SER A 53 7.97 -4.94 31.46
N ARG A 54 8.01 -5.21 30.14
CA ARG A 54 9.16 -4.95 29.29
C ARG A 54 8.73 -4.64 27.84
N SER A 55 8.83 -3.37 27.47
CA SER A 55 8.63 -2.91 26.09
C SER A 55 9.83 -3.27 25.21
N ILE A 56 9.58 -3.40 23.91
CA ILE A 56 10.61 -3.73 22.92
C ILE A 56 10.84 -2.53 22.01
N GLY A 57 12.10 -2.12 21.87
CA GLY A 57 12.50 -1.03 20.99
C GLY A 57 12.32 -1.38 19.50
N LEU A 58 11.99 -0.37 18.70
CA LEU A 58 11.78 -0.43 17.23
C LEU A 58 13.02 -0.84 16.41
N PHE A 59 14.18 -1.04 17.06
CA PHE A 59 15.43 -1.50 16.46
C PHE A 59 16.15 -2.54 17.34
N SER A 60 15.41 -3.18 18.24
CA SER A 60 15.95 -4.20 19.16
C SER A 60 16.45 -5.46 18.45
N SER A 61 15.93 -5.75 17.26
CA SER A 61 16.40 -6.84 16.41
C SER A 61 16.46 -6.39 14.95
N PRO A 62 17.33 -7.00 14.12
CA PRO A 62 17.38 -6.73 12.68
C PRO A 62 16.04 -6.97 11.98
N VAL A 63 15.27 -7.96 12.44
CA VAL A 63 13.95 -8.31 11.86
C VAL A 63 12.91 -7.23 12.15
N ILE A 64 12.84 -6.72 13.39
CA ILE A 64 11.97 -5.57 13.73
C ILE A 64 12.43 -4.32 12.96
N GLY A 65 13.74 -4.05 12.91
CA GLY A 65 14.25 -2.86 12.22
C GLY A 65 13.87 -2.86 10.74
N LEU A 66 14.01 -4.01 10.07
CA LEU A 66 13.56 -4.21 8.70
C LEU A 66 12.05 -4.01 8.57
N HIS A 67 11.25 -4.58 9.48
CA HIS A 67 9.81 -4.40 9.51
C HIS A 67 9.41 -2.93 9.62
N VAL A 68 10.05 -2.16 10.51
CA VAL A 68 9.74 -0.73 10.68
C VAL A 68 10.11 0.07 9.43
N VAL A 69 11.29 -0.16 8.86
CA VAL A 69 11.74 0.53 7.64
C VAL A 69 10.80 0.23 6.46
N LEU A 70 10.45 -1.03 6.25
CA LEU A 70 9.51 -1.44 5.20
C LEU A 70 8.11 -0.84 5.44
N GLY A 71 7.66 -0.76 6.69
CA GLY A 71 6.41 -0.10 7.06
C GLY A 71 6.40 1.40 6.72
N ILE A 72 7.49 2.12 6.97
CA ILE A 72 7.63 3.54 6.62
C ILE A 72 7.61 3.73 5.09
N LEU A 73 8.38 2.91 4.36
CA LEU A 73 8.41 2.96 2.90
C LEU A 73 7.03 2.66 2.30
N LEU A 74 6.31 1.69 2.86
CA LEU A 74 4.93 1.39 2.49
C LEU A 74 3.99 2.56 2.74
N PHE A 75 4.09 3.23 3.90
CA PHE A 75 3.29 4.42 4.20
C PHE A 75 3.53 5.55 3.18
N ILE A 76 4.80 5.80 2.83
CA ILE A 76 5.15 6.77 1.80
C ILE A 76 4.57 6.36 0.44
N ALA A 77 4.69 5.09 0.05
CA ALA A 77 4.13 4.57 -1.19
C ALA A 77 2.60 4.73 -1.24
N ALA A 78 1.90 4.44 -0.14
CA ALA A 78 0.47 4.63 0.02
C ALA A 78 0.05 6.10 -0.13
N ALA A 79 0.79 7.03 0.48
CA ALA A 79 0.54 8.46 0.33
C ALA A 79 0.74 8.93 -1.13
N VAL A 80 1.80 8.47 -1.78
CA VAL A 80 2.06 8.75 -3.21
C VAL A 80 0.94 8.19 -4.10
N LEU A 81 0.39 7.02 -3.78
CA LEU A 81 -0.78 6.44 -4.47
C LEU A 81 -2.00 7.33 -4.39
N VAL A 82 -2.31 7.90 -3.21
CA VAL A 82 -3.42 8.86 -3.03
C VAL A 82 -3.20 10.10 -3.89
N VAL A 83 -2.01 10.71 -3.86
CA VAL A 83 -1.69 11.89 -4.68
C VAL A 83 -1.84 11.58 -6.16
N ARG A 84 -1.35 10.43 -6.63
CA ARG A 84 -1.48 10.00 -8.03
C ARG A 84 -2.93 9.71 -8.42
N ALA A 85 -3.73 9.15 -7.53
CA ALA A 85 -5.15 8.89 -7.76
C ALA A 85 -5.96 10.20 -7.88
N ILE A 86 -5.67 11.19 -7.02
CA ILE A 86 -6.25 12.54 -7.10
C ILE A 86 -5.85 13.19 -8.42
N ALA A 87 -4.56 13.13 -8.78
CA ALA A 87 -4.07 13.67 -10.04
C ALA A 87 -4.71 12.97 -11.25
N ALA A 88 -5.07 11.69 -11.17
CA ALA A 88 -5.77 10.96 -12.22
C ALA A 88 -7.29 11.21 -12.23
N ARG A 89 -7.83 11.92 -11.24
CA ARG A 89 -9.26 12.22 -11.07
C ARG A 89 -10.16 10.98 -11.18
N HIS A 90 -9.67 9.84 -10.71
CA HIS A 90 -10.39 8.57 -10.77
C HIS A 90 -11.00 8.24 -9.41
N ALA A 91 -12.31 8.45 -9.25
CA ALA A 91 -13.01 8.38 -7.96
C ALA A 91 -12.77 7.05 -7.22
N LEU A 92 -12.89 5.91 -7.90
CA LEU A 92 -12.63 4.60 -7.31
C LEU A 92 -11.18 4.47 -6.81
N ALA A 93 -10.21 5.01 -7.57
CA ALA A 93 -8.82 4.94 -7.16
C ALA A 93 -8.55 5.82 -5.94
N ILE A 94 -9.22 6.97 -5.83
CA ILE A 94 -9.11 7.86 -4.67
C ILE A 94 -9.64 7.14 -3.43
N TRP A 95 -10.86 6.59 -3.50
CA TRP A 95 -11.47 5.88 -2.37
C TRP A 95 -10.66 4.67 -1.92
N MET A 96 -10.25 3.80 -2.85
CA MET A 96 -9.45 2.60 -2.51
C MET A 96 -8.06 2.97 -1.99
N SER A 97 -7.42 4.01 -2.54
CA SER A 97 -6.10 4.46 -2.06
C SER A 97 -6.19 5.08 -0.66
N ALA A 98 -7.23 5.87 -0.40
CA ALA A 98 -7.46 6.51 0.89
C ALA A 98 -7.80 5.48 1.97
N LEU A 99 -8.71 4.55 1.69
CA LEU A 99 -9.06 3.47 2.61
C LEU A 99 -7.85 2.57 2.91
N GLY A 100 -7.05 2.26 1.88
CA GLY A 100 -5.78 1.54 2.05
C GLY A 100 -4.80 2.30 2.96
N LEU A 101 -4.65 3.61 2.76
CA LEU A 101 -3.78 4.44 3.60
C LEU A 101 -4.23 4.48 5.05
N VAL A 102 -5.54 4.68 5.30
CA VAL A 102 -6.10 4.64 6.66
C VAL A 102 -5.85 3.29 7.32
N SER A 103 -5.97 2.20 6.56
CA SER A 103 -5.69 0.84 7.05
C SER A 103 -4.21 0.65 7.39
N VAL A 104 -3.28 1.18 6.57
CA VAL A 104 -1.83 1.16 6.86
C VAL A 104 -1.52 1.94 8.14
N VAL A 105 -2.14 3.10 8.34
CA VAL A 105 -1.99 3.89 9.58
C VAL A 105 -2.51 3.10 10.79
N GLY A 106 -3.70 2.51 10.68
CA GLY A 106 -4.27 1.66 11.73
C GLY A 106 -3.37 0.49 12.11
N ALA A 107 -2.78 -0.18 11.11
CA ALA A 107 -1.81 -1.24 11.32
C ALA A 107 -0.54 -0.75 12.06
N GLY A 108 -0.03 0.43 11.69
CA GLY A 108 1.12 1.05 12.37
C GLY A 108 0.83 1.36 13.84
N LEU A 109 -0.32 1.95 14.14
CA LEU A 109 -0.74 2.24 15.51
C LEU A 109 -0.93 0.97 16.35
N ALA A 110 -1.54 -0.07 15.75
CA ALA A 110 -1.66 -1.38 16.40
C ALA A 110 -0.29 -2.03 16.66
N GLY A 111 0.66 -1.89 15.73
CA GLY A 111 2.03 -2.37 15.89
C GLY A 111 2.80 -1.66 17.02
N LEU A 112 2.62 -0.34 17.18
CA LEU A 112 3.16 0.41 18.32
C LEU A 112 2.56 -0.08 19.65
N GLY A 113 1.25 -0.33 19.67
CA GLY A 113 0.56 -0.93 20.82
C GLY A 113 1.10 -2.32 21.17
N PHE A 114 1.37 -3.16 20.17
CA PHE A 114 2.00 -4.47 20.35
C PHE A 114 3.41 -4.33 20.94
N ALA A 115 4.25 -3.44 20.42
CA ALA A 115 5.60 -3.22 20.93
C ALA A 115 5.65 -2.75 22.41
N GLY A 116 4.61 -2.04 22.85
CA GLY A 116 4.49 -1.56 24.23
C GLY A 116 3.88 -2.57 25.21
N SER A 117 2.93 -3.39 24.78
CA SER A 117 2.12 -4.25 25.68
C SER A 117 2.22 -5.75 25.44
N GLY A 118 2.65 -6.17 24.25
CA GLY A 118 2.65 -7.58 23.82
C GLY A 118 1.26 -8.19 23.65
N ALA A 119 0.20 -7.40 23.71
CA ALA A 119 -1.17 -7.90 23.70
C ALA A 119 -1.52 -8.59 22.38
N ALA A 120 -2.07 -9.81 22.45
CA ALA A 120 -2.50 -10.58 21.27
C ALA A 120 -3.60 -9.84 20.45
N SER A 121 -4.44 -9.04 21.12
CA SER A 121 -5.44 -8.19 20.46
C SER A 121 -4.82 -7.11 19.56
N ALA A 122 -3.64 -6.59 19.92
CA ALA A 122 -2.91 -5.62 19.11
C ALA A 122 -2.34 -6.27 17.84
N SER A 123 -1.82 -7.50 17.95
CA SER A 123 -1.39 -8.30 16.78
C SER A 123 -2.55 -8.61 15.84
N LEU A 124 -3.68 -9.06 16.38
CA LEU A 124 -4.88 -9.34 15.58
C LEU A 124 -5.38 -8.09 14.85
N GLY A 125 -5.44 -6.95 15.54
CA GLY A 125 -5.82 -5.67 14.95
C GLY A 125 -4.87 -5.25 13.82
N MET A 126 -3.57 -5.45 14.01
CA MET A 126 -2.56 -5.19 12.98
C MET A 126 -2.76 -6.06 11.73
N SER A 127 -2.99 -7.37 11.91
CA SER A 127 -3.20 -8.31 10.81
C SER A 127 -4.48 -8.01 10.03
N ILE A 128 -5.58 -7.68 10.72
CA ILE A 128 -6.84 -7.31 10.08
C ILE A 128 -6.66 -6.02 9.27
N ALA A 129 -6.03 -5.00 9.84
CA ALA A 129 -5.75 -3.76 9.13
C ALA A 129 -4.87 -3.98 7.88
N PHE A 130 -3.88 -4.88 7.96
CA PHE A 130 -3.10 -5.31 6.80
C PHE A 130 -3.95 -5.98 5.72
N ALA A 131 -4.85 -6.90 6.11
CA ALA A 131 -5.72 -7.60 5.18
C ALA A 131 -6.66 -6.63 4.45
N VAL A 132 -7.20 -5.63 5.17
CA VAL A 132 -8.04 -4.57 4.57
C VAL A 132 -7.23 -3.72 3.59
N ALA A 133 -6.01 -3.31 3.96
CA ALA A 133 -5.12 -2.55 3.06
C ALA A 133 -4.81 -3.34 1.78
N LEU A 134 -4.52 -4.64 1.92
CA LEU A 134 -4.25 -5.54 0.79
C LEU A 134 -5.45 -5.65 -0.14
N ALA A 135 -6.65 -5.89 0.41
CA ALA A 135 -7.87 -5.97 -0.37
C ALA A 135 -8.12 -4.67 -1.16
N CYS A 136 -7.95 -3.51 -0.54
CA CYS A 136 -8.13 -2.21 -1.19
C CYS A 136 -7.19 -2.02 -2.39
N TYR A 137 -5.89 -2.32 -2.24
CA TYR A 137 -4.95 -2.15 -3.33
C TYR A 137 -5.07 -3.22 -4.41
N VAL A 138 -5.48 -4.45 -4.08
CA VAL A 138 -5.82 -5.48 -5.08
C VAL A 138 -7.00 -5.03 -5.93
N VAL A 139 -8.08 -4.54 -5.32
CA VAL A 139 -9.24 -3.99 -6.05
C VAL A 139 -8.81 -2.84 -6.97
N LEU A 140 -7.94 -1.95 -6.48
CA LEU A 140 -7.39 -0.86 -7.29
C LEU A 140 -6.59 -1.38 -8.51
N VAL A 141 -5.76 -2.40 -8.34
CA VAL A 141 -4.95 -2.98 -9.42
C VAL A 141 -5.80 -3.70 -10.47
N VAL A 142 -6.85 -4.40 -10.03
CA VAL A 142 -7.77 -5.13 -10.91
C VAL A 142 -8.70 -4.18 -11.67
N ALA A 143 -9.13 -3.08 -11.03
CA ALA A 143 -10.00 -2.09 -11.66
C ALA A 143 -9.28 -1.17 -12.66
N LEU A 144 -7.94 -1.10 -12.63
CA LEU A 144 -7.16 -0.27 -13.54
C LEU A 144 -6.75 -1.06 -14.79
N PRO A 145 -6.91 -0.49 -16.01
CA PRO A 145 -6.53 -1.16 -17.24
C PRO A 145 -5.03 -1.51 -17.28
N ALA A 146 -4.71 -2.71 -17.74
CA ALA A 146 -3.36 -3.01 -18.21
C ALA A 146 -3.18 -2.29 -19.56
N GLY A 147 -2.32 -1.28 -19.62
CA GLY A 147 -2.10 -0.53 -20.86
C GLY A 147 -1.71 -1.50 -21.98
N GLN A 148 -2.50 -1.55 -23.05
CA GLN A 148 -2.06 -2.17 -24.29
C GLN A 148 -0.95 -1.30 -24.87
N PRO A 149 0.25 -1.85 -25.15
CA PRO A 149 1.22 -1.11 -25.94
C PRO A 149 0.59 -0.76 -27.29
N PRO A 150 0.87 0.44 -27.85
CA PRO A 150 0.34 0.82 -29.14
C PRO A 150 0.67 -0.27 -30.15
N ARG A 151 -0.36 -0.85 -30.79
CA ARG A 151 -0.17 -1.72 -31.95
C ARG A 151 0.52 -0.87 -33.02
N GLN A 152 1.80 -1.13 -33.26
CA GLN A 152 2.50 -0.53 -34.39
C GLN A 152 1.85 -1.07 -35.68
N PRO A 153 1.47 -0.19 -36.64
CA PRO A 153 0.96 -0.60 -37.94
C PRO A 153 2.05 -1.22 -38.82
#